data_AF-A0A259J9F5-F1
#
_entry.id   AF-A0A259J9F5-F1
#
_cell.length_a   1.000
_cell.length_b   1.000
_cell.length_c   1.000
_cell.angle_alpha   90.00
_cell.angle_beta   90.00
_cell.angle_gamma   90.00
#
_symmetry.space_group_name_H-M   'P 1'
#
loop_
_entity.id
_entity.type
_entity.pdbx_description
1 polymer ?
#
loop_
_entity_poly.entity_id
_entity_poly.type
_entity_poly.pdbx_seq_one_letter_code
_entity_poly.pdbx_strand_id
1 'polypeptide(L)'
;RPKRFDTRFFAAEASAICMQVDGMVGPSSELIETRWLTFDETEKADLPSITRVILEELRARIEAGYRRELAVPFYSMQRGRFVRVALD
;
A
#
# COMPACT_ATOMS: atom_id res chain seq x y z
N ARG A 1 -0.78 -16.99 -18.98
CA ARG A 1 -1.39 -17.40 -17.70
C ARG A 1 -1.42 -16.19 -16.77
N PRO A 2 -2.55 -15.86 -16.12
CA PRO A 2 -2.60 -14.75 -15.17
C PRO A 2 -1.64 -15.01 -14.00
N LYS A 3 -0.84 -14.00 -13.64
CA LYS A 3 0.03 -14.02 -12.45
C LYS A 3 -0.83 -13.77 -11.20
N ARG A 4 -0.56 -14.49 -10.12
CA ARG A 4 -1.20 -14.30 -8.81
C ARG A 4 -0.12 -14.00 -7.80
N PHE A 5 -0.42 -13.08 -6.90
CA PHE A 5 0.49 -12.67 -5.84
C PHE A 5 -0.18 -12.90 -4.50
N ASP A 6 0.60 -13.37 -3.53
CA ASP A 6 0.25 -13.35 -2.11
C ASP A 6 1.07 -12.21 -1.50
N THR A 7 0.43 -11.06 -1.33
CA THR A 7 1.09 -9.79 -1.00
C THR A 7 0.74 -9.37 0.41
N ARG A 8 1.76 -8.97 1.17
CA ARG A 8 1.60 -8.34 2.48
C ARG A 8 1.99 -6.88 2.37
N PHE A 9 1.18 -6.01 2.96
CA PHE A 9 1.43 -4.58 2.99
C PHE A 9 1.90 -4.18 4.38
N PHE A 10 2.91 -3.32 4.41
CA PHE A 10 3.50 -2.78 5.64
C PHE A 10 3.55 -1.26 5.53
N ALA A 11 3.46 -0.58 6.66
CA ALA A 11 3.62 0.85 6.74
C ALA A 11 4.53 1.19 7.92
N ALA A 12 5.32 2.25 7.76
CA ALA A 12 6.25 2.76 8.75
C ALA A 12 6.35 4.28 8.60
N GLU A 13 6.74 4.96 9.67
CA GLU A 13 7.04 6.38 9.59
C GLU A 13 8.33 6.61 8.80
N ALA A 14 8.32 7.63 7.93
CA ALA A 14 9.51 8.00 7.15
C ALA A 14 10.69 8.44 8.03
N SER A 15 10.42 8.93 9.25
CA SER A 15 11.43 9.26 10.27
C SER A 15 12.30 8.06 10.67
N ALA A 16 11.82 6.83 10.46
CA ALA A 16 12.56 5.60 10.77
C ALA A 16 13.58 5.21 9.67
N ILE A 17 13.68 5.97 8.57
CA ILE A 17 14.64 5.70 7.50
C ILE A 17 16.06 6.05 7.98
N CYS A 18 16.91 5.03 8.16
CA CYS A 18 18.28 5.21 8.62
C CYS A 18 19.30 5.50 7.50
N MET A 19 18.96 5.19 6.24
CA MET A 19 19.86 5.31 5.09
C MET A 19 19.05 5.46 3.80
N GLN A 20 19.54 6.27 2.88
CA GLN A 20 19.05 6.39 1.51
C GLN A 20 20.18 6.03 0.53
N VAL A 21 19.82 5.40 -0.61
CA VAL A 21 20.78 5.01 -1.64
C VAL A 21 20.47 5.77 -2.92
N ASP A 22 21.43 6.53 -3.40
CA ASP A 22 21.31 7.33 -4.61
C ASP A 22 21.26 6.46 -5.87
N GLY A 23 20.64 6.99 -6.94
CA GLY A 23 20.62 6.36 -8.26
C GLY A 23 19.67 5.17 -8.44
N MET A 24 18.83 4.86 -7.44
CA MET A 24 17.80 3.81 -7.53
C MET A 24 16.60 4.19 -8.41
N VAL A 25 16.42 5.49 -8.67
CA VAL A 25 15.30 6.06 -9.44
C VAL A 25 15.85 7.02 -10.49
N GLY A 26 15.43 6.85 -11.74
CA GLY A 26 15.87 7.66 -12.86
C GLY A 26 15.45 7.10 -14.23
N PRO A 27 15.73 7.80 -15.33
CA PRO A 27 15.19 7.48 -16.66
C PRO A 27 15.57 6.09 -17.20
N SER A 28 16.64 5.49 -16.68
CA SER A 28 17.17 4.19 -17.10
C SER A 28 16.94 3.06 -16.09
N SER A 29 16.30 3.32 -14.94
CA SER A 29 15.96 2.29 -13.95
C SER A 29 14.53 1.80 -14.11
N GLU A 30 14.19 0.69 -13.44
CA GLU A 30 12.82 0.16 -13.43
C GLU A 30 11.81 1.18 -12.86
N LEU A 31 12.20 1.88 -11.78
CA LEU A 31 11.46 3.01 -11.23
C LEU A 31 12.02 4.30 -11.79
N ILE A 32 11.19 5.09 -12.49
CA ILE A 32 11.63 6.31 -13.16
C ILE A 32 11.34 7.60 -12.37
N GLU A 33 10.39 7.54 -11.43
CA GLU A 33 9.94 8.68 -10.64
C GLU A 33 9.55 8.20 -9.23
N THR A 34 9.72 9.06 -8.22
CA THR A 34 9.17 8.87 -6.88
C THR A 34 8.47 10.14 -6.44
N ARG A 35 7.29 9.98 -5.83
CA ARG A 35 6.48 11.10 -5.33
C ARG A 35 6.01 10.81 -3.91
N TRP A 36 5.97 11.86 -3.11
CA TRP A 36 5.24 11.89 -1.84
C TRP A 36 3.87 12.50 -2.09
N LEU A 37 2.83 11.73 -1.81
CA LEU A 37 1.44 12.15 -2.03
C LEU A 37 0.70 12.14 -0.69
N THR A 38 -0.13 13.15 -0.49
CA THR A 38 -1.19 13.14 0.51
C THR A 38 -2.28 12.14 0.12
N PHE A 39 -3.10 11.72 1.08
CA PHE A 39 -4.22 10.84 0.78
C PHE A 39 -5.18 11.43 -0.27
N ASP A 40 -5.46 12.73 -0.23
CA ASP A 40 -6.33 13.40 -1.20
C ASP A 40 -5.73 13.43 -2.61
N GLU A 41 -4.39 13.54 -2.72
CA GLU A 41 -3.70 13.45 -4.01
C GLU A 41 -3.74 12.03 -4.58
N THR A 42 -3.71 11.00 -3.72
CA THR A 42 -3.79 9.60 -4.17
C THR A 42 -5.14 9.24 -4.81
N GLU A 43 -6.22 9.93 -4.46
CA GLU A 43 -7.53 9.73 -5.08
C GLU A 43 -7.51 10.07 -6.58
N LYS A 44 -6.74 11.10 -6.96
CA LYS A 44 -6.59 11.58 -8.34
C LYS A 44 -5.47 10.88 -9.12
N ALA A 45 -4.54 10.22 -8.43
CA ALA A 45 -3.44 9.50 -9.05
C ALA A 45 -3.94 8.26 -9.81
N ASP A 46 -3.25 7.86 -10.89
CA ASP A 46 -3.53 6.59 -11.58
C ASP A 46 -2.89 5.42 -10.81
N LEU A 47 -3.65 4.86 -9.86
CA LEU A 47 -3.22 3.77 -9.00
C LEU A 47 -4.00 2.49 -9.28
N PRO A 48 -3.35 1.31 -9.25
CA PRO A 48 -4.03 0.03 -9.29
C PRO A 48 -5.08 -0.08 -8.17
N SER A 49 -6.17 -0.81 -8.43
CA SER A 49 -7.30 -0.92 -7.49
C SER A 49 -6.88 -1.40 -6.09
N ILE A 50 -5.99 -2.39 -6.01
CA ILE A 50 -5.51 -2.88 -4.71
C ILE A 50 -4.73 -1.81 -3.94
N THR A 51 -3.94 -0.97 -4.63
CA THR A 51 -3.17 0.10 -3.99
C THR A 51 -4.10 1.14 -3.36
N ARG A 52 -5.19 1.52 -4.05
CA ARG A 52 -6.20 2.43 -3.49
C ARG A 52 -6.86 1.87 -2.24
N VAL A 53 -7.27 0.60 -2.29
CA VAL A 53 -7.86 -0.11 -1.13
C VAL A 53 -6.91 -0.08 0.07
N ILE A 54 -5.62 -0.37 -0.13
CA ILE A 54 -4.66 -0.37 0.98
C ILE A 54 -4.39 1.03 1.53
N LEU A 55 -4.44 2.08 0.69
CA LEU A 55 -4.32 3.46 1.16
C LEU A 55 -5.53 3.89 2.00
N GLU A 56 -6.74 3.47 1.63
CA GLU A 56 -7.96 3.70 2.44
C GLU A 56 -7.88 2.95 3.78
N GLU A 57 -7.44 1.69 3.78
CA GLU A 57 -7.22 0.92 5.01
C GLU A 57 -6.13 1.56 5.90
N LEU A 58 -5.06 2.10 5.29
CA LEU A 58 -4.03 2.82 6.04
C LEU A 58 -4.59 4.10 6.66
N ARG A 59 -5.40 4.87 5.92
CA ARG A 59 -6.08 6.08 6.44
C ARG A 59 -6.93 5.73 7.66
N ALA A 60 -7.81 4.73 7.54
CA ALA A 60 -8.66 4.27 8.64
C ALA A 60 -7.83 3.75 9.83
N ARG A 61 -6.71 3.05 9.57
CA ARG A 61 -5.82 2.56 10.62
C ARG A 61 -5.14 3.70 11.38
N ILE A 62 -4.73 4.76 10.68
CA ILE A 62 -4.16 5.98 11.28
C ILE A 62 -5.22 6.67 12.15
N GLU A 63 -6.44 6.84 11.64
CA GLU A 63 -7.57 7.42 12.40
C GLU A 63 -7.91 6.61 13.67
N ALA A 64 -7.73 5.29 13.64
CA ALA A 64 -7.88 4.41 14.79
C ALA A 64 -6.68 4.41 15.77
N GLY A 65 -5.71 5.31 15.57
CA GLY A 65 -4.53 5.50 16.41
C GLY A 65 -3.32 4.64 16.04
N TYR A 66 -3.33 4.00 14.86
CA TYR A 66 -2.22 3.22 14.30
C TYR A 66 -1.64 2.14 15.23
N ARG A 67 -2.52 1.50 16.01
CA ARG A 67 -2.13 0.48 17.01
C ARG A 67 -1.78 -0.87 16.37
N ARG A 68 -0.92 -1.64 17.03
CA ARG A 68 -0.44 -2.93 16.53
C ARG A 68 -1.52 -4.00 16.60
N GLU A 69 -2.40 -3.89 17.59
CA GLU A 69 -3.46 -4.85 17.92
C GLU A 69 -4.73 -4.68 17.07
N LEU A 70 -4.72 -3.73 16.13
CA LEU A 70 -5.82 -3.57 15.19
C LEU A 70 -5.87 -4.76 14.24
N ALA A 71 -7.08 -5.30 14.05
CA ALA A 71 -7.34 -6.42 13.15
C ALA A 71 -6.77 -6.16 11.75
N VAL A 72 -6.19 -7.20 11.14
CA VAL A 72 -5.52 -7.06 9.86
C VAL A 72 -6.48 -7.46 8.74
N PRO A 73 -6.83 -6.56 7.80
CA PRO A 73 -7.68 -6.93 6.68
C PRO A 73 -6.94 -7.85 5.71
N PHE A 74 -7.61 -8.93 5.30
CA PHE A 74 -7.14 -9.84 4.28
C PHE A 74 -8.07 -9.81 3.07
N TYR A 75 -7.49 -9.54 1.91
CA TYR A 75 -8.19 -9.43 0.65
C TYR A 75 -7.88 -10.61 -0.27
N SER A 76 -8.93 -11.16 -0.88
CA SER A 76 -8.79 -12.24 -1.84
C SER A 76 -9.80 -12.11 -2.99
N MET A 77 -9.45 -12.68 -4.15
CA MET A 77 -10.38 -12.85 -5.27
C MET A 77 -10.91 -14.29 -5.27
N GLN A 78 -12.19 -14.46 -4.95
CA GLN A 78 -12.88 -15.74 -4.92
C GLN A 78 -13.97 -15.76 -6.00
N ARG A 79 -13.80 -16.62 -7.02
CA ARG A 79 -14.77 -16.77 -8.13
C ARG A 79 -15.15 -15.43 -8.78
N GLY A 80 -14.16 -14.55 -8.99
CA GLY A 80 -14.34 -13.22 -9.58
C GLY A 80 -14.88 -12.15 -8.62
N ARG A 81 -15.08 -12.46 -7.34
CA ARG A 81 -15.52 -11.51 -6.32
C ARG A 81 -14.39 -11.13 -5.39
N PHE A 82 -14.31 -9.85 -5.07
CA PHE A 82 -13.41 -9.33 -4.06
C PHE A 82 -14.00 -9.64 -2.67
N VAL A 83 -13.22 -10.31 -1.83
CA VAL A 83 -13.60 -10.72 -0.47
C VAL A 83 -12.64 -10.08 0.51
N ARG A 84 -13.18 -9.42 1.54
CA ARG A 84 -12.45 -8.85 2.67
C ARG A 84 -12.84 -9.60 3.94
N VAL A 85 -11.86 -10.13 4.66
CA VAL A 85 -12.04 -10.70 6.00
C VAL A 85 -11.06 -10.05 6.96
N ALA A 86 -11.39 -9.99 8.25
CA ALA A 86 -10.41 -9.64 9.28
C ALA A 86 -9.65 -10.90 9.69
N LEU A 87 -8.34 -10.80 9.79
CA LEU A 87 -7.51 -11.78 10.46
C LEU A 87 -7.33 -11.34 11.92
N ASP A 88 -7.44 -12.30 12.82
CA ASP A 88 -7.13 -12.16 14.25
C ASP A 88 -5.63 -11.98 14.50
#